data_AF-A0A2G5U110-F1
#
_entry.id   AF-A0A2G5U110-F1
#
_cell.length_a   1.000
_cell.length_b   1.000
_cell.length_c   1.000
_cell.angle_alpha   90.00
_cell.angle_beta   90.00
_cell.angle_gamma   90.00
#
_symmetry.space_group_name_H-M   'P 1'
#
loop_
_entity.id
_entity.type
_entity.pdbx_description
1 polymer ?
#
loop_
_entity_poly.entity_id
_entity_poly.type
_entity_poly.pdbx_seq_one_letter_code
_entity_poly.pdbx_strand_id
1 'polypeptide(L)'
;MNNASSSTTSPPSLRTTPTVFPPPGRNYNMREWDQLDVELWMTTFISVNDCPDLFIWLEKNKIDGEALLAMKNIPKIVKRDSGISKSLLKKIFVHVENVILEHRKIKIEETTQ
;
A
#
# COMPACT_ATOMS: atom_id res chain seq x y z
N MET A 1 30.03 39.53 28.89
CA MET A 1 29.48 38.16 29.06
C MET A 1 28.03 38.17 28.58
N ASN A 2 27.60 37.05 27.98
CA ASN A 2 26.23 36.67 27.59
C ASN A 2 25.90 36.88 26.09
N ASN A 3 26.45 36.01 25.24
CA ASN A 3 25.84 35.69 23.95
C ASN A 3 24.87 34.52 24.17
N ALA A 4 23.59 34.77 23.94
CA ALA A 4 22.55 33.75 23.99
C ALA A 4 22.65 32.86 22.75
N SER A 5 22.89 31.57 22.97
CA SER A 5 22.85 30.53 21.94
C SER A 5 21.41 30.32 21.47
N SER A 6 21.10 30.69 20.24
CA SER A 6 19.86 30.30 19.58
C SER A 6 19.93 28.83 19.18
N SER A 7 19.36 27.95 20.00
CA SER A 7 19.11 26.56 19.63
C SER A 7 17.97 26.50 18.63
N THR A 8 18.31 26.37 17.34
CA THR A 8 17.35 26.06 16.27
C THR A 8 16.97 24.58 16.36
N THR A 9 16.03 24.26 17.26
CA THR A 9 15.36 22.96 17.23
C THR A 9 14.32 23.00 16.11
N SER A 10 14.71 22.56 14.92
CA SER A 10 13.76 22.29 13.83
C SER A 10 12.68 21.34 14.35
N PRO A 11 11.38 21.62 14.12
CA PRO A 11 10.33 20.71 14.55
C PRO A 11 10.51 19.35 13.88
N PRO A 12 10.19 18.24 14.56
CA PRO A 12 10.27 16.92 13.96
C PRO A 12 9.44 16.94 12.68
N SER A 13 10.06 16.52 11.57
CA SER A 13 9.37 16.32 10.31
C SER A 13 8.21 15.36 10.59
N LEU A 14 6.99 15.90 10.64
CA LEU A 14 5.76 15.13 10.54
C LEU A 14 5.84 14.45 9.18
N ARG A 15 6.46 13.27 9.12
CA ARG A 15 6.27 12.35 8.02
C ARG A 15 4.77 12.11 8.03
N THR A 16 4.04 12.84 7.20
CA THR A 16 2.67 12.51 6.85
C THR A 16 2.74 11.09 6.33
N THR A 17 2.45 10.13 7.19
CA THR A 17 2.27 8.74 6.77
C THR A 17 1.21 8.81 5.68
N PRO A 18 1.49 8.32 4.46
CA PRO A 18 0.49 8.32 3.41
C PRO A 18 -0.75 7.64 3.97
N THR A 19 -1.86 8.37 4.06
CA THR A 19 -3.10 7.79 4.56
C THR A 19 -3.54 6.76 3.53
N VAL A 20 -3.33 5.48 3.85
CA VAL A 20 -3.82 4.38 3.04
C VAL A 20 -5.15 3.95 3.64
N PHE A 21 -6.13 3.79 2.77
CA PHE A 21 -7.46 3.32 3.17
C PHE A 21 -7.67 1.92 2.62
N PRO A 22 -8.41 1.04 3.33
CA PRO A 22 -8.86 -0.20 2.76
C PRO A 22 -9.92 0.08 1.67
N PRO A 23 -10.25 -0.93 0.84
CA PRO A 23 -11.40 -0.84 -0.04
C PRO A 23 -12.68 -0.47 0.74
N PRO A 24 -13.64 0.24 0.12
CA PRO A 24 -14.90 0.61 0.76
C PRO A 24 -15.61 -0.60 1.39
N GLY A 25 -15.96 -0.48 2.67
CA GLY A 25 -16.65 -1.54 3.42
C GLY A 25 -15.73 -2.67 3.92
N ARG A 26 -14.42 -2.61 3.68
CA ARG A 26 -13.43 -3.57 4.17
C ARG A 26 -12.55 -2.99 5.28
N ASN A 27 -11.94 -3.89 6.05
CA ASN A 27 -10.93 -3.57 7.05
C ASN A 27 -9.50 -3.66 6.44
N TYR A 28 -8.48 -3.41 7.25
CA TYR A 28 -7.07 -3.50 6.83
C TYR A 28 -6.53 -4.94 6.71
N ASN A 29 -7.33 -5.96 7.02
CA ASN A 29 -6.93 -7.35 6.82
C ASN A 29 -7.04 -7.72 5.33
N MET A 30 -5.95 -7.50 4.58
CA MET A 30 -5.91 -7.84 3.15
C MET A 30 -6.22 -9.30 2.83
N ARG A 31 -6.09 -10.23 3.80
CA ARG A 31 -6.46 -11.64 3.59
C ARG A 31 -7.96 -11.86 3.39
N GLU A 32 -8.78 -10.88 3.72
CA GLU A 32 -10.24 -10.91 3.55
C GLU A 32 -10.72 -10.21 2.27
N TRP A 33 -9.79 -9.61 1.52
CA TRP A 33 -10.11 -8.88 0.30
C TRP A 33 -10.21 -9.85 -0.87
N ASP A 34 -11.35 -9.82 -1.54
CA ASP A 34 -11.54 -10.52 -2.80
C ASP A 34 -10.93 -9.75 -3.98
N GLN A 35 -11.10 -10.29 -5.19
CA GLN A 35 -10.59 -9.67 -6.40
C GLN A 35 -11.18 -8.26 -6.64
N LEU A 36 -12.48 -8.09 -6.42
CA LEU A 36 -13.16 -6.81 -6.65
C LEU A 36 -12.68 -5.76 -5.64
N ASP A 37 -12.48 -6.16 -4.39
CA ASP A 37 -11.89 -5.32 -3.36
C ASP A 37 -10.50 -4.81 -3.78
N VAL A 38 -9.65 -5.70 -4.31
CA VAL A 38 -8.31 -5.34 -4.79
C VAL A 38 -8.37 -4.40 -5.98
N GLU A 39 -9.20 -4.69 -6.97
CA GLU A 39 -9.38 -3.82 -8.15
C GLU A 39 -9.86 -2.43 -7.74
N LEU A 40 -10.90 -2.36 -6.90
CA LEU A 40 -11.45 -1.10 -6.39
C LEU A 40 -10.40 -0.34 -5.57
N TRP A 41 -9.66 -1.03 -4.70
CA TRP A 41 -8.58 -0.42 -3.93
C TRP A 41 -7.46 0.14 -4.82
N MET A 42 -7.06 -0.58 -5.88
CA MET A 42 -6.05 -0.09 -6.83
C MET A 42 -6.49 1.20 -7.53
N THR A 43 -7.78 1.36 -7.84
CA THR A 43 -8.30 2.59 -8.47
C THR A 43 -8.13 3.84 -7.60
N THR A 44 -7.93 3.68 -6.29
CA THR A 44 -7.74 4.82 -5.37
C THR A 44 -6.40 5.54 -5.55
N PHE A 45 -5.41 4.89 -6.17
CA PHE A 45 -4.09 5.48 -6.41
C PHE A 45 -3.51 5.20 -7.81
N ILE A 46 -4.22 4.46 -8.66
CA ILE A 46 -3.86 4.20 -10.07
C ILE A 46 -5.10 4.43 -10.94
N SER A 47 -4.99 5.33 -11.92
CA SER A 47 -6.04 5.56 -12.92
C SER A 47 -6.13 4.36 -13.88
N VAL A 48 -7.34 3.85 -14.10
CA VAL A 48 -7.61 2.78 -15.08
C VAL A 48 -7.21 3.21 -16.49
N ASN A 49 -7.44 4.49 -16.83
CA ASN A 49 -7.11 5.04 -18.14
C ASN A 49 -5.59 5.12 -18.37
N ASP A 50 -4.80 5.30 -17.31
CA ASP A 50 -3.35 5.43 -17.41
C ASP A 50 -2.65 4.06 -17.43
N CYS A 51 -3.29 3.04 -16.89
CA CYS A 51 -2.71 1.70 -16.71
C CYS A 51 -3.73 0.59 -17.02
N PRO A 52 -4.38 0.55 -18.21
CA PRO A 52 -5.41 -0.44 -18.50
C PRO A 52 -4.87 -1.88 -18.47
N ASP A 53 -3.62 -2.08 -18.92
CA ASP A 53 -2.97 -3.39 -18.91
C ASP A 53 -2.81 -3.97 -17.50
N LEU A 54 -2.64 -3.12 -16.47
CA LEU A 54 -2.62 -3.57 -15.08
C LEU A 54 -3.97 -4.17 -14.70
N PHE A 55 -5.07 -3.48 -14.97
CA PHE A 55 -6.41 -3.93 -14.57
C PHE A 55 -6.83 -5.19 -15.34
N ILE A 56 -6.54 -5.26 -16.64
CA ILE A 56 -6.74 -6.48 -17.43
C ILE A 56 -5.93 -7.65 -16.86
N TRP A 57 -4.69 -7.39 -16.43
CA TRP A 57 -3.85 -8.43 -15.84
C TRP A 57 -4.36 -8.87 -14.46
N LEU A 58 -4.79 -7.95 -13.60
CA LEU A 58 -5.38 -8.26 -12.30
C LEU A 58 -6.62 -9.15 -12.46
N GLU A 59 -7.51 -8.78 -13.38
CA GLU A 59 -8.74 -9.51 -13.65
C GLU A 59 -8.45 -10.93 -14.16
N LYS A 60 -7.58 -11.03 -15.17
CA LYS A 60 -7.22 -12.32 -15.79
C LYS A 60 -6.56 -13.29 -14.81
N ASN A 61 -5.75 -12.78 -13.89
CA ASN A 61 -5.02 -13.61 -12.93
C ASN A 61 -5.75 -13.78 -11.60
N LYS A 62 -6.96 -13.20 -11.46
CA LYS A 62 -7.80 -13.30 -10.25
C LYS A 62 -7.04 -12.88 -8.99
N ILE A 63 -6.39 -11.72 -9.05
CA ILE A 63 -5.55 -11.24 -7.97
C ILE A 63 -6.42 -10.74 -6.81
N ASP A 64 -6.56 -11.56 -5.78
CA ASP A 64 -7.14 -11.20 -4.49
C ASP A 64 -6.08 -10.63 -3.51
N GLY A 65 -6.50 -10.28 -2.30
CA GLY A 65 -5.58 -9.66 -1.35
C GLY A 65 -4.50 -10.61 -0.82
N GLU A 66 -4.76 -11.92 -0.75
CA GLU A 66 -3.74 -12.91 -0.38
C GLU A 66 -2.69 -13.08 -1.49
N ALA A 67 -3.12 -13.17 -2.74
CA ALA A 67 -2.23 -13.16 -3.90
C ALA A 67 -1.38 -11.89 -3.94
N LEU A 68 -1.98 -10.73 -3.67
CA LEU A 68 -1.27 -9.44 -3.65
C LEU A 68 -0.20 -9.37 -2.54
N LEU A 69 -0.48 -9.95 -1.37
CA LEU A 69 0.51 -10.11 -0.30
C LEU A 69 1.67 -11.03 -0.72
N ALA A 70 1.36 -12.15 -1.39
CA ALA A 70 2.37 -13.10 -1.87
C ALA A 70 3.28 -12.48 -2.96
N MET A 71 2.71 -11.70 -3.88
CA MET A 71 3.42 -11.01 -4.97
C MET A 71 4.59 -10.16 -4.47
N LYS A 72 4.44 -9.52 -3.30
CA LYS A 72 5.49 -8.69 -2.68
C LYS A 72 6.79 -9.46 -2.42
N ASN A 73 6.71 -10.77 -2.17
CA ASN A 73 7.86 -11.62 -1.88
C ASN A 73 8.58 -12.11 -3.15
N ILE A 74 7.95 -11.98 -4.32
CA ILE A 74 8.48 -12.46 -5.61
C ILE A 74 8.40 -11.40 -6.74
N PRO A 75 8.87 -10.16 -6.50
CA PRO A 75 8.64 -9.03 -7.41
C PRO A 75 9.23 -9.21 -8.81
N LYS A 76 10.30 -10.02 -8.95
CA LYS A 76 10.91 -10.33 -10.26
C LYS A 76 10.00 -11.17 -11.15
N ILE A 77 9.32 -12.16 -10.57
CA ILE A 77 8.40 -13.06 -11.28
C ILE A 77 7.16 -12.27 -11.70
N VAL A 78 6.58 -11.51 -10.75
CA VAL A 78 5.43 -10.63 -11.00
C VAL A 78 5.70 -9.66 -12.15
N LYS A 79 6.87 -8.99 -12.16
CA LYS A 79 7.23 -8.09 -13.25
C LYS A 79 7.28 -8.79 -14.61
N ARG A 80 7.90 -9.96 -14.67
CA ARG A 80 8.03 -10.74 -15.91
C ARG A 80 6.65 -11.16 -16.44
N ASP A 81 5.77 -11.60 -15.54
CA ASP A 81 4.49 -12.22 -15.92
C ASP A 81 3.39 -11.19 -16.19
N SER A 82 3.48 -10.01 -15.58
CA SER A 82 2.52 -8.93 -15.76
C SER A 82 2.85 -7.95 -16.86
N GLY A 83 4.12 -7.86 -17.27
CA GLY A 83 4.58 -6.78 -18.16
C GLY A 83 4.56 -5.38 -17.52
N ILE A 84 4.19 -5.27 -16.24
CA ILE A 84 4.07 -3.99 -15.53
C ILE A 84 5.46 -3.38 -15.29
N SER A 85 5.54 -2.05 -15.39
CA SER A 85 6.77 -1.32 -15.12
C SER A 85 7.25 -1.49 -13.67
N LYS A 86 8.58 -1.45 -13.49
CA LYS A 86 9.20 -1.59 -12.15
C LYS A 86 8.76 -0.46 -11.20
N SER A 87 8.57 0.75 -11.71
CA SER A 87 8.11 1.90 -10.93
C SER A 87 6.68 1.71 -10.44
N LEU A 88 5.78 1.21 -11.29
CA LEU A 88 4.41 0.95 -10.92
C LEU A 88 4.29 -0.17 -9.88
N LEU A 89 5.02 -1.28 -10.07
CA LEU A 89 5.09 -2.34 -9.05
C LEU A 89 5.62 -1.84 -7.71
N LYS A 90 6.65 -0.97 -7.74
CA LYS A 90 7.16 -0.34 -6.51
C LYS A 90 6.08 0.50 -5.84
N LYS A 91 5.31 1.29 -6.60
CA LYS A 91 4.20 2.09 -6.05
C LYS A 91 3.17 1.18 -5.38
N ILE A 92 2.71 0.15 -6.07
CA ILE A 92 1.75 -0.84 -5.52
C ILE A 92 2.27 -1.42 -4.20
N PHE A 93 3.51 -1.93 -4.17
CA PHE A 93 4.05 -2.55 -2.97
C PHE A 93 4.28 -1.59 -1.80
N VAL A 94 4.48 -0.30 -2.06
CA VAL A 94 4.50 0.72 -0.99
C VAL A 94 3.10 0.87 -0.38
N HIS A 95 2.05 0.92 -1.19
CA HIS A 95 0.67 0.98 -0.68
C HIS A 95 0.29 -0.30 0.09
N VAL A 96 0.69 -1.48 -0.40
CA VAL A 96 0.50 -2.75 0.31
C VAL A 96 1.17 -2.72 1.68
N GLU A 97 2.41 -2.22 1.76
CA GLU A 97 3.12 -2.12 3.04
C GLU A 97 2.41 -1.19 4.03
N ASN A 98 1.89 -0.05 3.55
CA ASN A 98 1.13 0.85 4.41
C ASN A 98 -0.12 0.15 4.99
N VAL A 99 -0.82 -0.66 4.20
CA VAL A 99 -2.02 -1.37 4.68
C VAL A 99 -1.64 -2.40 5.75
N ILE A 100 -0.54 -3.13 5.55
CA ILE A 100 -0.01 -4.09 6.53
C ILE A 100 0.35 -3.38 7.84
N LEU A 101 0.98 -2.21 7.77
CA LEU A 101 1.36 -1.44 8.96
C LEU A 101 0.14 -0.95 9.74
N GLU A 102 -0.88 -0.43 9.06
CA GLU A 102 -2.14 -0.03 9.71
C GLU A 102 -2.87 -1.23 10.34
N HIS A 103 -2.93 -2.38 9.66
CA HIS A 103 -3.51 -3.61 10.22
C HIS A 103 -2.81 -4.05 11.51
N ARG A 104 -1.48 -3.99 11.53
CA ARG A 104 -0.68 -4.34 12.72
C ARG A 104 -0.93 -3.37 13.87
N LYS A 105 -1.03 -2.07 13.57
CA LYS A 105 -1.31 -1.04 14.57
C LYS A 105 -2.65 -1.29 15.26
N ILE A 106 -3.71 -1.54 14.49
CA ILE A 106 -5.05 -1.85 15.01
C ILE A 106 -5.02 -3.10 15.89
N LYS A 107 -4.37 -4.19 15.44
CA LYS A 107 -4.26 -5.42 16.25
C LYS A 107 -3.53 -5.22 17.58
N ILE A 108 -2.49 -4.39 17.61
CA ILE A 108 -1.77 -4.07 18.86
C ILE A 108 -2.69 -3.30 19.81
N GLU A 109 -3.42 -2.31 19.31
CA GLU A 109 -4.37 -1.52 20.10
C GLU A 109 -5.49 -2.40 20.68
N GLU A 110 -6.04 -3.35 19.90
CA GLU A 110 -7.05 -4.31 20.35
C GLU A 110 -6.54 -5.29 21.42
N THR A 111 -5.24 -5.65 21.40
CA THR A 111 -4.65 -6.63 22.33
C THR A 111 -4.18 -5.97 23.65
N THR A 112 -4.06 -4.64 23.68
CA THR A 112 -3.55 -3.88 24.84
C THR A 112 -4.68 -3.29 25.70
N GLN A 113 -5.93 -3.45 25.27
CA GLN A 113 -7.14 -3.11 26.04
C GLN A 113 -7.62 -4.32 26.86
#